data_AF-A0A4S5DHD5-F1
#
_entry.id   AF-A0A4S5DHD5-F1
#
_cell.length_a   1.000
_cell.length_b   1.000
_cell.length_c   1.000
_cell.angle_alpha   90.00
_cell.angle_beta   90.00
_cell.angle_gamma   90.00
#
_symmetry.space_group_name_H-M   'P 1'
#
loop_
_entity.id
_entity.type
_entity.pdbx_description
1 polymer ?
#
loop_
_entity_poly.entity_id
_entity_poly.type
_entity_poly.pdbx_seq_one_letter_code
_entity_poly.pdbx_strand_id
1 'polypeptide(L)'
;MKEVPYFSQWESMHLVSRFVSRELRAEDDPLWHRSGASTPEEYAQWSPNICGIACLKMLLAYRSNTIVPMLELVREAVGFGVYRPELGDTGKRLHYRPFVHWVRERYGSMAMWWKGSIRPRSNRSCMTGTC
;
A
#
# COMPACT_ATOMS: atom_id res chain seq x y z
N MET A 1 -13.45 16.17 -3.29
CA MET A 1 -12.36 15.52 -2.56
C MET A 1 -12.29 14.09 -3.07
N LYS A 2 -11.13 13.54 -3.44
CA LYS A 2 -11.03 12.13 -3.86
C LYS A 2 -11.07 11.26 -2.60
N GLU A 3 -11.92 10.26 -2.55
CA GLU A 3 -11.97 9.33 -1.41
C GLU A 3 -10.81 8.34 -1.49
N VAL A 4 -10.25 7.98 -0.32
CA VAL A 4 -9.21 6.95 -0.23
C VAL A 4 -9.92 5.59 -0.22
N PRO A 5 -9.66 4.71 -1.19
CA PRO A 5 -10.28 3.39 -1.19
C PRO A 5 -9.78 2.59 0.00
N TYR A 6 -10.68 1.91 0.70
CA TYR A 6 -10.34 1.05 1.82
C TYR A 6 -10.03 -0.38 1.35
N PHE A 7 -8.90 -0.91 1.82
CA PHE A 7 -8.54 -2.33 1.66
C PHE A 7 -8.11 -2.89 3.02
N SER A 8 -8.63 -4.06 3.37
CA SER A 8 -8.20 -4.81 4.55
C SER A 8 -7.06 -5.76 4.20
N GLN A 9 -6.27 -6.18 5.20
CA GLN A 9 -5.28 -7.27 5.06
C GLN A 9 -5.93 -8.61 4.72
N TRP A 10 -7.23 -8.75 5.01
CA TRP A 10 -8.07 -9.82 4.50
C TRP A 10 -8.92 -9.32 3.32
N GLU A 11 -9.08 -10.11 2.26
CA GLU A 11 -9.77 -9.65 1.04
C GLU A 11 -11.28 -9.53 1.29
N SER A 12 -11.85 -10.44 2.08
CA SER A 12 -13.21 -10.30 2.61
C SER A 12 -13.24 -9.38 3.83
N MET A 13 -13.20 -8.07 3.60
CA MET A 13 -13.19 -7.05 4.68
C MET A 13 -14.34 -7.17 5.69
N HIS A 14 -15.49 -7.69 5.28
CA HIS A 14 -16.67 -7.88 6.13
C HIS A 14 -16.53 -9.11 7.07
N LEU A 15 -15.54 -9.97 6.86
CA LEU A 15 -15.27 -11.17 7.65
C LEU A 15 -14.07 -11.01 8.61
N VAL A 16 -13.46 -9.83 8.67
CA VAL A 16 -12.24 -9.56 9.48
C VAL A 16 -12.40 -9.98 10.94
N SER A 17 -13.55 -9.69 11.55
CA SER A 17 -13.82 -10.09 12.95
C SER A 17 -13.78 -11.61 13.15
N ARG A 18 -14.23 -12.38 12.16
CA ARG A 18 -14.26 -13.86 12.19
C ARG A 18 -12.87 -14.45 12.01
N PHE A 19 -12.02 -13.82 11.18
CA PHE A 19 -10.60 -14.20 11.07
C PHE A 19 -9.82 -13.91 12.36
N VAL A 20 -10.01 -12.71 12.95
CA VAL A 20 -9.31 -12.32 14.19
C VAL A 20 -9.72 -13.20 15.38
N SER A 21 -11.00 -13.55 15.48
CA SER A 21 -11.52 -14.45 16.52
C SER A 21 -11.23 -15.93 16.26
N ARG A 22 -10.63 -16.27 15.10
CA ARG A 22 -10.36 -17.64 14.63
C ARG A 22 -11.62 -18.50 14.44
N GLU A 23 -12.77 -17.86 14.28
CA GLU A 23 -14.00 -18.55 13.88
C GLU A 23 -13.94 -19.03 12.43
N LEU A 24 -13.23 -18.28 11.58
CA LEU A 24 -12.99 -18.61 10.18
C LEU A 24 -11.48 -18.68 9.92
N ARG A 25 -11.05 -19.67 9.14
CA ARG A 25 -9.64 -19.75 8.72
C ARG A 25 -9.39 -18.83 7.55
N ALA A 26 -8.15 -18.36 7.38
CA ALA A 26 -7.83 -17.45 6.27
C ALA A 26 -7.92 -18.14 4.90
N GLU A 27 -7.66 -19.44 4.83
CA GLU A 27 -7.85 -20.27 3.63
C GLU A 27 -9.31 -20.30 3.16
N ASP A 28 -10.25 -20.08 4.10
CA ASP A 28 -11.69 -20.06 3.84
C ASP A 28 -12.20 -18.65 3.45
N ASP A 29 -11.33 -17.65 3.26
CA ASP A 29 -11.73 -16.34 2.75
C ASP A 29 -12.25 -16.48 1.31
N PRO A 30 -13.55 -16.25 1.02
CA PRO A 30 -14.10 -16.46 -0.32
C PRO A 30 -13.47 -15.57 -1.41
N LEU A 31 -12.79 -14.49 -1.00
CA LEU A 31 -12.11 -13.55 -1.89
C LEU A 31 -10.58 -13.71 -1.89
N TRP A 32 -10.02 -14.77 -1.28
CA TRP A 32 -8.57 -15.00 -1.22
C TRP A 32 -7.89 -14.86 -2.59
N HIS A 33 -8.54 -15.31 -3.66
CA HIS A 33 -8.01 -15.28 -5.03
C HIS A 33 -7.76 -13.85 -5.56
N ARG A 34 -8.52 -12.85 -5.07
CA ARG A 34 -8.34 -11.44 -5.45
C ARG A 34 -7.05 -10.83 -4.92
N SER A 35 -6.45 -11.46 -3.92
CA SER A 35 -5.16 -11.04 -3.37
C SER A 35 -4.00 -11.25 -4.35
N GLY A 36 -4.19 -12.07 -5.40
CA GLY A 36 -3.11 -12.50 -6.29
C GLY A 36 -2.32 -13.69 -5.73
N ALA A 37 -2.88 -14.40 -4.74
CA ALA A 37 -2.38 -15.70 -4.29
C ALA A 37 -2.62 -16.78 -5.36
N SER A 38 -1.70 -17.72 -5.45
CA SER A 38 -1.81 -18.91 -6.30
C SER A 38 -2.65 -19.99 -5.60
N THR A 39 -2.62 -20.03 -4.27
CA THR A 39 -3.39 -20.97 -3.46
C THR A 39 -3.97 -20.31 -2.19
N PRO A 40 -5.03 -20.87 -1.60
CA PRO A 40 -5.55 -20.42 -0.30
C PRO A 40 -4.50 -20.45 0.82
N GLU A 41 -3.58 -21.42 0.79
CA GLU A 41 -2.52 -21.57 1.79
C GLU A 41 -1.47 -20.46 1.67
N GLU A 42 -1.08 -20.08 0.44
CA GLU A 42 -0.21 -18.92 0.23
C GLU A 42 -0.86 -17.66 0.82
N TYR A 43 -2.15 -17.47 0.57
CA TYR A 43 -2.90 -16.36 1.11
C TYR A 43 -2.95 -16.36 2.65
N ALA A 44 -3.26 -17.51 3.25
CA ALA A 44 -3.34 -17.68 4.71
C ALA A 44 -2.00 -17.45 5.40
N GLN A 45 -0.89 -17.78 4.73
CA GLN A 45 0.46 -17.53 5.24
C GLN A 45 0.74 -16.03 5.44
N TRP A 46 0.18 -15.17 4.59
CA TRP A 46 0.48 -13.74 4.55
C TRP A 46 -0.59 -12.86 5.20
N SER A 47 -1.87 -13.14 4.97
CA SER A 47 -3.00 -12.28 5.38
C SER A 47 -2.97 -11.80 6.85
N PRO A 48 -2.48 -12.55 7.85
CA PRO A 48 -2.42 -12.06 9.23
C PRO A 48 -1.38 -10.96 9.48
N ASN A 49 -0.37 -10.80 8.62
CA ASN A 49 0.82 -9.98 8.90
C ASN A 49 1.08 -8.84 7.89
N ILE A 50 0.13 -8.59 6.99
CA ILE A 50 0.30 -7.66 5.85
C ILE A 50 -0.53 -6.37 5.99
N CYS A 51 -0.93 -6.00 7.21
CA CYS A 51 -1.63 -4.74 7.48
C CYS A 51 -0.90 -3.49 6.94
N GLY A 52 0.44 -3.45 7.04
CA GLY A 52 1.24 -2.37 6.48
C GLY A 52 1.19 -2.31 4.94
N ILE A 53 1.10 -3.47 4.29
CA ILE A 53 0.96 -3.55 2.82
C ILE A 53 -0.44 -3.14 2.39
N ALA A 54 -1.48 -3.49 3.16
CA ALA A 54 -2.84 -3.00 2.92
C ALA A 54 -2.89 -1.46 2.95
N CYS A 55 -2.22 -0.83 3.94
CA CYS A 55 -2.06 0.62 4.01
C CYS A 55 -1.34 1.19 2.78
N LEU A 56 -0.27 0.55 2.31
CA LEU A 56 0.43 0.96 1.10
C LEU A 56 -0.47 0.82 -0.14
N LYS A 57 -1.22 -0.27 -0.29
CA LYS A 57 -2.19 -0.49 -1.39
C LYS A 57 -3.22 0.64 -1.46
N MET A 58 -3.77 1.06 -0.32
CA MET A 58 -4.70 2.20 -0.25
C MET A 58 -4.05 3.50 -0.74
N LEU A 59 -2.81 3.78 -0.29
CA LEU A 59 -2.05 4.96 -0.70
C LEU A 59 -1.73 4.97 -2.21
N LEU A 60 -1.30 3.83 -2.74
CA LEU A 60 -1.00 3.66 -4.16
C LEU A 60 -2.27 3.83 -4.99
N ALA A 61 -3.36 3.13 -4.65
CA ALA A 61 -4.63 3.24 -5.36
C ALA A 61 -5.18 4.68 -5.35
N TYR A 62 -5.08 5.38 -4.22
CA TYR A 62 -5.46 6.78 -4.13
C TYR A 62 -4.65 7.67 -5.09
N ARG A 63 -3.32 7.51 -5.12
CA ARG A 63 -2.40 8.37 -5.89
C ARG A 63 -2.31 8.03 -7.37
N SER A 64 -2.21 6.75 -7.74
CA SER A 64 -2.00 6.31 -9.13
C SER A 64 -3.29 5.96 -9.86
N ASN A 65 -4.41 5.83 -9.14
CA ASN A 65 -5.67 5.31 -9.67
C ASN A 65 -5.58 3.85 -10.18
N THR A 66 -4.54 3.12 -9.75
CA THR A 66 -4.29 1.72 -10.09
C THR A 66 -4.32 0.87 -8.83
N ILE A 67 -5.05 -0.23 -8.86
CA ILE A 67 -5.11 -1.20 -7.77
C ILE A 67 -4.18 -2.36 -8.12
N VAL A 68 -3.16 -2.58 -7.27
CA VAL A 68 -2.24 -3.71 -7.37
C VAL A 68 -2.72 -4.84 -6.45
N PRO A 69 -2.70 -6.11 -6.89
CA PRO A 69 -2.97 -7.26 -6.03
C PRO A 69 -2.08 -7.27 -4.79
N MET A 70 -2.64 -7.70 -3.65
CA MET A 70 -1.96 -7.58 -2.36
C MET A 70 -0.66 -8.38 -2.31
N LEU A 71 -0.68 -9.63 -2.82
CA LEU A 71 0.49 -10.50 -2.77
C LEU A 71 1.57 -10.14 -3.80
N GLU A 72 1.25 -9.37 -4.83
CA GLU A 72 2.31 -8.78 -5.69
C GLU A 72 3.17 -7.80 -4.89
N LEU A 73 2.53 -6.92 -4.10
CA LEU A 73 3.24 -6.01 -3.19
C LEU A 73 4.01 -6.77 -2.11
N VAL A 74 3.47 -7.88 -1.60
CA VAL A 74 4.16 -8.72 -0.61
C VAL A 74 5.42 -9.36 -1.21
N ARG A 75 5.34 -9.92 -2.42
CA ARG A 75 6.50 -10.53 -3.10
C ARG A 75 7.59 -9.50 -3.36
N GLU A 76 7.22 -8.29 -3.78
CA GLU A 76 8.17 -7.18 -3.91
C GLU A 76 8.79 -6.81 -2.56
N ALA A 77 7.96 -6.69 -1.51
CA ALA A 77 8.42 -6.38 -0.16
C ALA A 77 9.40 -7.44 0.39
N VAL A 78 9.17 -8.73 0.11
CA VAL A 78 10.13 -9.82 0.42
C VAL A 78 11.46 -9.59 -0.29
N GLY A 79 11.44 -9.25 -1.59
CA GLY A 79 12.66 -8.95 -2.36
C GLY A 79 13.48 -7.79 -1.80
N PHE A 80 12.83 -6.83 -1.15
CA PHE A 80 13.48 -5.72 -0.44
C PHE A 80 13.85 -6.03 1.01
N GLY A 81 13.59 -7.24 1.51
CA GLY A 81 13.84 -7.64 2.89
C GLY A 81 12.92 -6.99 3.92
N VAL A 82 11.76 -6.48 3.49
CA VAL A 82 10.69 -6.00 4.37
C VAL A 82 10.09 -7.12 5.19
N TYR A 83 9.96 -8.29 4.55
CA TYR A 83 9.60 -9.55 5.16
C TYR A 83 10.71 -10.56 4.90
N ARG A 84 10.96 -11.41 5.88
CA ARG A 84 12.01 -12.44 5.89
C ARG A 84 11.40 -13.81 6.24
N PRO A 85 10.55 -14.38 5.36
CA PRO A 85 9.81 -15.62 5.67
C PRO A 85 10.71 -16.79 6.10
N GLU A 86 12.00 -16.78 5.73
CA GLU A 86 13.02 -17.73 6.18
C GLU A 86 13.25 -17.73 7.71
N LEU A 87 12.86 -16.67 8.42
CA LEU A 87 12.91 -16.57 9.88
C LEU A 87 11.60 -17.02 10.57
N GLY A 88 10.72 -17.71 9.84
CA GLY A 88 9.42 -18.15 10.34
C GLY A 88 8.50 -16.97 10.67
N ASP A 89 7.68 -17.10 11.72
CA ASP A 89 6.65 -16.11 12.04
C ASP A 89 7.22 -14.75 12.45
N THR A 90 8.42 -14.71 13.05
CA THR A 90 9.10 -13.44 13.36
C THR A 90 9.45 -12.66 12.11
N GLY A 91 9.82 -13.36 11.04
CA GLY A 91 10.17 -12.77 9.76
C GLY A 91 8.98 -12.31 8.92
N LYS A 92 7.76 -12.70 9.28
CA LYS A 92 6.53 -12.18 8.67
C LYS A 92 6.12 -10.83 9.26
N ARG A 93 6.82 -10.31 10.27
CA ARG A 93 6.60 -8.94 10.76
C ARG A 93 7.25 -7.95 9.81
N LEU A 94 6.57 -6.82 9.58
CA LEU A 94 7.10 -5.77 8.71
C LEU A 94 8.34 -5.13 9.35
N HIS A 95 9.48 -5.21 8.66
CA HIS A 95 10.71 -4.52 9.06
C HIS A 95 10.70 -3.08 8.54
N TYR A 96 10.64 -2.12 9.47
CA TYR A 96 10.43 -0.69 9.15
C TYR A 96 11.51 -0.09 8.24
N ARG A 97 12.79 -0.29 8.54
CA ARG A 97 13.89 0.31 7.77
C ARG A 97 13.91 -0.19 6.31
N PRO A 98 13.86 -1.50 6.02
CA PRO A 98 13.66 -2.01 4.66
C PRO A 98 12.38 -1.50 3.99
N PHE A 99 11.26 -1.41 4.73
CA PHE A 99 10.00 -0.90 4.19
C PHE A 99 10.11 0.55 3.70
N VAL A 100 10.67 1.44 4.51
CA VAL A 100 10.85 2.85 4.11
C VAL A 100 11.82 2.97 2.94
N HIS A 101 12.89 2.16 2.93
CA HIS A 101 13.84 2.11 1.81
C HIS A 101 13.13 1.69 0.51
N TRP A 102 12.41 0.57 0.53
CA TRP A 102 11.61 0.09 -0.59
C TRP A 102 10.62 1.14 -1.09
N VAL A 103 9.84 1.72 -0.20
CA VAL A 103 8.83 2.71 -0.58
C VAL A 103 9.48 3.95 -1.21
N ARG A 104 10.63 4.39 -0.69
CA ARG A 104 11.38 5.51 -1.27
C ARG A 104 11.98 5.16 -2.63
N GLU A 105 12.55 3.98 -2.79
CA GLU A 105 13.18 3.57 -4.04
C GLU A 105 12.14 3.38 -5.16
N ARG A 106 11.05 2.68 -4.86
CA ARG A 106 10.03 2.32 -5.85
C ARG A 106 9.02 3.43 -6.10
N TYR A 107 8.67 4.18 -5.05
CA TYR A 107 7.56 5.15 -5.06
C TYR A 107 8.00 6.55 -4.58
N GLY A 108 9.27 6.81 -4.29
CA GLY A 108 9.75 8.11 -3.80
C GLY A 108 9.69 9.22 -4.84
N SER A 109 9.84 8.90 -6.13
CA SER A 109 9.59 9.83 -7.24
C SER A 109 8.09 10.10 -7.46
N MET A 110 7.19 9.32 -6.86
CA MET A 110 5.75 9.59 -6.81
C MET A 110 5.39 10.76 -5.89
N ALA A 111 6.35 11.29 -5.12
CA ALA A 111 6.23 12.59 -4.43
C ALA A 111 6.42 13.80 -5.36
N MET A 112 6.98 13.62 -6.57
CA MET A 112 7.33 14.73 -7.48
C MET A 112 6.37 14.89 -8.68
N TRP A 113 5.07 14.61 -8.50
CA TRP A 113 4.05 14.92 -9.51
C TRP A 113 2.93 15.81 -8.98
N TRP A 114 3.22 16.65 -7.97
CA TRP A 114 2.46 17.88 -7.79
C TRP A 114 3.05 18.97 -8.72
N LYS A 115 2.61 18.98 -9.99
CA LYS A 115 2.57 20.21 -10.80
C LYS A 115 1.13 20.74 -10.83
N GLY A 116 0.55 20.90 -9.63
CA GLY A 116 -0.73 21.59 -9.45
C GLY A 116 -0.51 23.10 -9.37
N SER A 117 -0.36 23.74 -10.52
CA SER A 117 -0.38 25.21 -10.73
C SER A 117 0.30 26.09 -9.67
N ILE A 118 1.63 26.25 -9.75
CA ILE A 118 2.16 27.60 -9.58
C ILE A 118 2.09 28.22 -10.98
N ARG A 119 1.01 28.97 -11.26
CA ARG A 119 1.10 29.98 -12.32
C ARG A 119 2.21 30.93 -11.88
N PRO A 120 3.29 31.15 -12.64
CA PRO A 120 4.06 32.35 -12.44
C PRO A 120 3.09 33.51 -12.64
N ARG A 121 2.98 34.39 -11.63
CA ARG A 121 2.18 35.61 -11.74
C ARG A 121 2.88 36.47 -12.80
N SER A 122 2.49 36.30 -14.06
CA SER A 122 2.98 37.13 -15.15
C SER A 122 2.27 38.48 -15.09
N ASN A 123 3.05 39.46 -14.65
CA ASN A 123 3.19 40.80 -15.23
C ASN A 123 1.94 41.71 -15.32
N ARG A 124 1.99 42.84 -14.60
CA ARG A 124 2.10 44.14 -15.27
C ARG A 124 2.48 45.28 -14.32
N SER A 125 3.50 46.00 -14.73
CA SER A 125 3.95 47.31 -14.28
C SER A 125 2.87 48.39 -14.42
N CYS A 126 2.84 49.31 -13.45
CA CYS A 126 2.48 50.73 -13.59
C CYS A 126 3.38 51.45 -12.57
N MET A 127 4.59 51.93 -12.93
CA MET A 127 4.87 53.26 -13.47
C MET A 127 3.94 54.38 -12.93
N THR A 128 4.41 55.15 -11.96
CA THR A 128 4.66 56.63 -12.00
C THR A 128 4.52 57.32 -10.62
N GLY A 129 5.40 58.28 -10.31
CA GLY A 129 5.22 59.29 -9.24
C GLY A 129 6.28 59.28 -8.13
N THR A 130 7.54 59.67 -8.37
CA THR A 130 8.14 61.02 -8.16
C THR A 130 8.22 61.47 -6.68
N CYS A 131 9.47 61.65 -6.22
CA CYS A 131 9.98 62.38 -5.04
C CYS A 131 9.50 61.98 -3.64
#